data_AF-A0A4R4NQ05-F1
#
_entry.id   AF-A0A4R4NQ05-F1
#
_cell.length_a   1.000
_cell.length_b   1.000
_cell.length_c   1.000
_cell.angle_alpha   90.00
_cell.angle_beta   90.00
_cell.angle_gamma   90.00
#
_symmetry.space_group_name_H-M   'P 1'
#
loop_
_entity.id
_entity.type
_entity.pdbx_description
1 polymer ?
#
loop_
_entity_poly.entity_id
_entity_poly.type
_entity_poly.pdbx_seq_one_letter_code
_entity_poly.pdbx_strand_id
1 'polypeptide(L)'
;MRTELWAARITAGLAPEQVRPFLDELAADGGPEARLTLVALAAVNAGRPSPFPGASDAPDVAADPLAGDGDAVRDGDAVAGTGVYTDAARGLDETLAGWVRRMGRVTCEGAWYGKADPYGEQVLAVLSYRYDNGKEPHILVVGIDQPHGGLAVDALVEEVKFLDDLGLAAAEPGTVAGRILDAFELGDRIMGVEVADTLASVRPLAITRAQGVPGLVRGASDDTLARFRDLPDVPGAREAFEKLAEFVGDRPLWWSPRRVSAFLTSWLPREAILSEAAIAAMPEVVRAWSRFSGGHPAVLRQVDEDAPRLPALMADDSLAGLGKRIARNRL
;
A
#
# COMPACT_ATOMS: atom_id res chain seq x y z
N MET A 1 -16.73 17.08 1.33
CA MET A 1 -15.29 16.83 1.53
C MET A 1 -14.61 17.63 2.65
N ARG A 2 -14.63 18.97 2.66
CA ARG A 2 -13.80 19.79 3.59
C ARG A 2 -13.94 19.43 5.09
N THR A 3 -15.16 19.15 5.54
CA THR A 3 -15.43 18.74 6.94
C THR A 3 -14.76 17.42 7.31
N GLU A 4 -14.70 16.47 6.38
CA GLU A 4 -14.03 15.17 6.62
C GLU A 4 -12.51 15.35 6.68
N LEU A 5 -11.91 16.15 5.80
CA LEU A 5 -10.48 16.48 5.88
C LEU A 5 -10.11 17.19 7.19
N TRP A 6 -10.99 18.07 7.68
CA TRP A 6 -10.81 18.69 9.00
C TRP A 6 -10.90 17.67 10.14
N ALA A 7 -11.88 16.76 10.11
CA ALA A 7 -12.02 15.70 11.11
C ALA A 7 -10.84 14.70 11.07
N ALA A 8 -10.29 14.43 9.89
CA ALA A 8 -9.10 13.59 9.72
C ALA A 8 -7.87 14.24 10.40
N ARG A 9 -7.70 15.55 10.27
CA ARG A 9 -6.66 16.32 11.01
C ARG A 9 -6.82 16.24 12.52
N ILE A 10 -8.05 16.38 13.03
CA ILE A 10 -8.32 16.20 14.46
C ILE A 10 -7.92 14.80 14.90
N THR A 11 -8.37 13.77 14.17
CA THR A 11 -8.04 12.38 14.46
C THR A 11 -6.52 12.15 14.49
N ALA A 12 -5.78 12.76 13.55
CA ALA A 12 -4.32 12.64 13.48
C ALA A 12 -3.60 13.33 14.65
N GLY A 13 -4.20 14.35 15.25
CA GLY A 13 -3.65 15.07 16.41
C GLY A 13 -3.99 14.46 17.77
N LEU A 14 -4.89 13.47 17.83
CA LEU A 14 -5.29 12.82 19.08
C LEU A 14 -4.42 11.60 19.37
N ALA A 15 -3.77 11.58 20.53
CA ALA A 15 -3.17 10.36 21.06
C ALA A 15 -4.27 9.35 21.46
N PRO A 16 -4.00 8.02 21.41
CA PRO A 16 -5.02 6.99 21.71
C PRO A 16 -5.74 7.19 23.06
N GLU A 17 -5.02 7.60 24.09
CA GLU A 17 -5.54 7.88 25.43
C GLU A 17 -6.42 9.14 25.51
N GLN A 18 -6.29 10.06 24.56
CA GLN A 18 -7.08 11.30 24.50
C GLN A 18 -8.41 11.12 23.78
N VAL A 19 -8.56 10.04 22.99
CA VAL A 19 -9.74 9.83 22.13
C VAL A 19 -11.04 9.80 22.95
N ARG A 20 -11.13 8.97 23.99
CA ARG A 20 -12.37 8.85 24.78
C ARG A 20 -12.71 10.15 25.53
N PRO A 21 -11.80 10.75 26.31
CA PRO A 21 -12.07 12.02 26.98
C PRO A 21 -12.56 13.13 26.03
N PHE A 22 -11.94 13.23 24.85
CA PHE A 22 -12.32 14.22 23.84
C PHE A 22 -13.73 13.99 23.29
N LEU A 23 -14.10 12.73 23.02
CA LEU A 23 -15.45 12.39 22.54
C LEU A 23 -16.51 12.62 23.62
N ASP A 24 -16.20 12.30 24.88
CA ASP A 24 -17.09 12.52 26.02
C ASP A 24 -17.34 14.02 26.25
N GLU A 25 -16.31 14.86 26.10
CA GLU A 25 -16.44 16.32 26.19
C GLU A 25 -17.34 16.88 25.09
N LEU A 26 -17.17 16.45 23.84
CA LEU A 26 -18.04 16.84 22.72
C LEU A 26 -19.49 16.38 22.94
N ALA A 27 -19.68 15.16 23.46
CA ALA A 27 -21.01 14.63 23.74
C ALA A 27 -21.70 15.43 24.86
N ALA A 28 -20.95 15.84 25.89
CA ALA A 28 -21.45 16.64 27.01
C ALA A 28 -21.82 18.09 26.60
N ASP A 29 -21.03 18.71 25.72
CA ASP A 29 -21.37 20.02 25.14
C ASP A 29 -22.71 19.96 24.38
N GLY A 30 -22.86 18.94 23.53
CA GLY A 30 -24.10 18.66 22.81
C GLY A 30 -24.53 19.76 21.84
N GLY A 31 -23.73 20.81 21.62
CA GLY A 31 -24.00 21.90 20.69
C GLY A 31 -24.01 21.44 19.23
N PRO A 32 -24.56 22.24 18.29
CA PRO A 32 -24.58 21.89 16.87
C PRO A 32 -23.19 21.61 16.28
N GLU A 33 -22.17 22.38 16.68
CA GLU A 33 -20.79 22.15 16.24
C GLU A 33 -20.20 20.87 16.83
N ALA A 34 -20.42 20.60 18.12
CA ALA A 34 -19.94 19.38 18.76
C ALA A 34 -20.57 18.12 18.15
N ARG A 35 -21.89 18.14 17.90
CA ARG A 35 -22.58 17.04 17.19
C ARG A 35 -22.06 16.87 15.76
N LEU A 36 -21.84 17.96 15.02
CA LEU A 36 -21.25 17.89 13.67
C LEU A 36 -19.85 17.27 13.71
N THR A 37 -19.06 17.64 14.71
CA THR A 37 -17.71 17.11 14.93
C THR A 37 -17.74 15.61 15.17
N LEU A 38 -18.61 15.12 16.06
CA LEU A 38 -18.78 13.69 16.32
C LEU A 38 -19.15 12.91 15.05
N VAL A 39 -20.11 13.40 14.26
CA VAL A 39 -20.50 12.73 13.00
C VAL A 39 -19.35 12.74 11.99
N ALA A 40 -18.61 13.84 11.87
CA ALA A 40 -17.47 13.92 10.96
C ALA A 40 -16.32 12.98 11.38
N LEU A 41 -16.05 12.86 12.68
CA LEU A 41 -15.05 11.93 13.22
C LEU A 41 -15.44 10.47 13.01
N ALA A 42 -16.73 10.14 13.18
CA ALA A 42 -17.26 8.81 12.87
C ALA A 42 -17.09 8.48 11.38
N ALA A 43 -17.38 9.44 10.49
CA ALA A 43 -17.28 9.23 9.04
C ALA A 43 -15.85 8.91 8.57
N VAL A 44 -14.81 9.52 9.17
CA VAL A 44 -13.40 9.30 8.79
C VAL A 44 -12.70 8.20 9.58
N ASN A 45 -13.39 7.57 10.54
CA ASN A 45 -12.91 6.43 11.31
C ASN A 45 -13.83 5.19 11.17
N ALA A 46 -14.77 5.21 10.23
CA ALA A 46 -15.63 4.08 9.97
C ALA A 46 -14.79 2.86 9.56
N GLY A 47 -15.06 1.69 10.15
CA GLY A 47 -14.35 0.45 9.85
C GLY A 47 -12.97 0.30 10.51
N ARG A 48 -12.50 1.27 11.30
CA ARG A 48 -11.29 1.10 12.11
C ARG A 48 -11.56 0.22 13.34
N PRO A 49 -10.70 -0.78 13.62
CA PRO A 49 -10.71 -1.47 14.91
C PRO A 49 -10.54 -0.46 16.05
N SER A 50 -11.21 -0.71 17.18
CA SER A 50 -10.99 0.09 18.40
C SER A 50 -9.48 0.11 18.74
N PRO A 51 -8.88 1.28 19.05
CA PRO A 51 -7.50 1.35 19.52
C PRO A 51 -7.31 0.67 20.88
N PHE A 52 -8.41 0.28 21.54
CA PHE A 52 -8.44 -0.52 22.75
C PHE A 52 -8.85 -1.95 22.42
N PRO A 53 -7.91 -2.88 22.18
CA PRO A 53 -8.22 -4.30 22.23
C PRO A 53 -8.48 -4.68 23.71
N GLY A 54 -9.72 -5.06 24.05
CA GLY A 54 -9.99 -5.74 25.32
C GLY A 54 -11.00 -5.11 26.29
N ALA A 55 -12.10 -4.52 25.84
CA ALA A 55 -13.20 -4.14 26.74
C ALA A 55 -14.49 -4.98 26.60
N SER A 56 -14.64 -5.81 25.55
CA SER A 56 -15.81 -6.70 25.39
C SER A 56 -15.52 -8.19 25.38
N ASP A 57 -14.26 -8.60 25.32
CA ASP A 57 -13.90 -10.02 25.19
C ASP A 57 -13.30 -10.54 26.51
N ALA A 58 -14.14 -10.62 27.54
CA ALA A 58 -13.88 -11.55 28.63
C ALA A 58 -14.44 -12.92 28.18
N PRO A 59 -13.63 -13.97 28.01
CA PRO A 59 -14.16 -15.30 27.78
C PRO A 59 -14.91 -15.73 29.04
N ASP A 60 -16.16 -16.13 28.87
CA ASP A 60 -17.01 -16.69 29.91
C ASP A 60 -16.41 -18.04 30.33
N VAL A 61 -15.57 -18.02 31.37
CA VAL A 61 -15.01 -19.23 31.96
C VAL A 61 -16.07 -19.79 32.92
N ALA A 62 -16.93 -20.68 32.43
CA ALA A 62 -17.20 -21.98 33.05
C ALA A 62 -18.40 -22.73 32.41
N ALA A 63 -18.11 -23.99 32.09
CA ALA A 63 -18.96 -25.19 32.24
C ALA A 63 -19.35 -25.91 30.93
N ASP A 64 -18.57 -26.95 30.61
CA ASP A 64 -19.04 -28.16 29.92
C ASP A 64 -19.75 -29.03 30.96
N PRO A 65 -20.90 -29.69 30.66
CA PRO A 65 -20.84 -30.96 29.94
C PRO A 65 -21.99 -31.20 28.93
N LEU A 66 -21.61 -31.66 27.74
CA LEU A 66 -22.19 -32.77 26.97
C LEU A 66 -23.72 -32.86 26.70
N ALA A 67 -24.01 -32.92 25.40
CA ALA A 67 -25.08 -33.65 24.69
C ALA A 67 -26.44 -32.97 24.45
N GLY A 68 -26.79 -32.79 23.17
CA GLY A 68 -28.15 -32.58 22.69
C GLY A 68 -28.22 -32.07 21.24
N ASP A 69 -28.71 -32.93 20.34
CA ASP A 69 -29.05 -32.66 18.93
C ASP A 69 -29.88 -31.39 18.70
N GLY A 70 -29.70 -30.76 17.52
CA GLY A 70 -30.82 -30.13 16.80
C GLY A 70 -30.68 -28.65 16.44
N ASP A 71 -30.33 -28.43 15.17
CA ASP A 71 -30.94 -27.44 14.25
C ASP A 71 -30.61 -25.93 14.37
N ALA A 72 -30.63 -25.30 13.19
CA ALA A 72 -30.51 -23.88 12.86
C ALA A 72 -29.12 -23.21 12.98
N VAL A 73 -28.31 -23.33 11.92
CA VAL A 73 -27.35 -22.27 11.55
C VAL A 73 -28.16 -21.03 11.16
N ARG A 74 -28.29 -20.09 12.09
CA ARG A 74 -28.72 -18.72 11.78
C ARG A 74 -27.51 -17.93 11.33
N ASP A 75 -27.64 -17.42 10.11
CA ASP A 75 -26.93 -16.25 9.59
C ASP A 75 -26.88 -15.11 10.61
N GLY A 76 -25.72 -14.42 10.64
CA GLY A 76 -25.61 -13.05 11.11
C GLY A 76 -25.22 -12.89 12.57
N ASP A 77 -23.90 -12.96 12.85
CA ASP A 77 -23.32 -12.04 13.83
C ASP A 77 -21.82 -11.85 13.56
N ALA A 78 -21.57 -10.99 12.57
CA ALA A 78 -20.29 -10.31 12.40
C ALA A 78 -20.51 -8.81 12.67
N VAL A 79 -20.97 -8.46 13.88
CA VAL A 79 -20.87 -7.07 14.36
C VAL A 79 -19.63 -6.96 15.23
N ALA A 80 -18.47 -7.14 14.59
CA ALA A 80 -17.17 -6.89 15.20
C ALA A 80 -17.03 -5.38 15.47
N GLY A 81 -17.09 -5.00 16.76
CA GLY A 81 -16.67 -3.71 17.32
C GLY A 81 -17.09 -2.47 16.55
N THR A 82 -18.27 -1.92 16.83
CA THR A 82 -18.55 -0.52 16.46
C THR A 82 -17.49 0.38 17.11
N GLY A 83 -16.66 1.04 16.30
CA GLY A 83 -15.59 1.90 16.79
C GLY A 83 -16.13 3.03 17.68
N VAL A 84 -15.35 3.42 18.71
CA VAL A 84 -15.71 4.45 19.72
C VAL A 84 -16.27 5.74 19.08
N TYR A 85 -15.76 6.13 17.91
CA TYR A 85 -16.27 7.27 17.14
C TYR A 85 -17.72 7.08 16.64
N THR A 86 -18.03 5.90 16.08
CA THR A 86 -19.37 5.55 15.61
C THR A 86 -20.36 5.51 16.76
N ASP A 87 -19.93 4.98 17.92
CA ASP A 87 -20.76 4.95 19.12
C ASP A 87 -21.11 6.36 19.61
N ALA A 88 -20.11 7.26 19.67
CA ALA A 88 -20.30 8.64 20.09
C ALA A 88 -21.18 9.47 19.13
N ALA A 89 -21.22 9.11 17.84
CA ALA A 89 -22.01 9.80 16.83
C ALA A 89 -23.42 9.24 16.60
N ARG A 90 -23.77 8.14 17.28
CA ARG A 90 -25.00 7.37 17.01
C ARG A 90 -26.25 8.24 17.11
N GLY A 91 -27.03 8.29 16.02
CA GLY A 91 -28.31 9.02 15.94
C GLY A 91 -28.19 10.54 15.81
N LEU A 92 -26.98 11.11 15.84
CA LEU A 92 -26.79 12.56 15.74
C LEU A 92 -27.04 13.09 14.32
N ASP A 93 -26.83 12.27 13.29
CA ASP A 93 -27.04 12.63 11.88
C ASP A 93 -28.51 12.89 11.53
N GLU A 94 -29.44 12.32 12.30
CA GLU A 94 -30.88 12.60 12.17
C GLU A 94 -31.24 14.01 12.64
N THR A 95 -30.49 14.54 13.62
CA THR A 95 -30.72 15.84 14.27
C THR A 95 -30.06 17.03 13.55
N LEU A 96 -29.22 16.75 12.55
CA LEU A 96 -28.44 17.75 11.82
C LEU A 96 -28.98 17.99 10.40
N ALA A 97 -28.43 18.99 9.72
CA ALA A 97 -28.82 19.32 8.36
C ALA A 97 -28.64 18.11 7.42
N GLY A 98 -29.57 17.90 6.48
CA GLY A 98 -29.62 16.66 5.67
C GLY A 98 -28.37 16.34 4.85
N TRP A 99 -27.47 17.32 4.61
CA TRP A 99 -26.18 17.04 3.97
C TRP A 99 -25.22 16.25 4.86
N VAL A 100 -25.37 16.33 6.19
CA VAL A 100 -24.55 15.60 7.17
C VAL A 100 -24.69 14.09 7.01
N ARG A 101 -25.89 13.61 6.68
CA ARG A 101 -26.16 12.19 6.40
C ARG A 101 -25.41 11.65 5.19
N ARG A 102 -24.83 12.52 4.34
CA ARG A 102 -24.01 12.14 3.19
C ARG A 102 -22.52 12.04 3.52
N MET A 103 -22.07 12.53 4.68
CA MET A 103 -20.66 12.39 5.06
C MET A 103 -20.29 10.91 5.17
N GLY A 104 -19.08 10.57 4.76
CA GLY A 104 -18.59 9.20 4.69
C GLY A 104 -19.17 8.37 3.53
N ARG A 105 -20.35 8.72 3.00
CA ARG A 105 -21.06 7.96 1.96
C ARG A 105 -20.59 8.37 0.57
N VAL A 106 -19.57 7.67 0.11
CA VAL A 106 -19.00 7.83 -1.23
C VAL A 106 -18.94 6.48 -1.93
N THR A 107 -19.02 6.52 -3.26
CA THR A 107 -18.77 5.37 -4.12
C THR A 107 -17.42 5.57 -4.81
N CYS A 108 -16.60 4.52 -4.85
CA CYS A 108 -15.38 4.50 -5.63
C CYS A 108 -15.72 4.25 -7.11
N GLU A 109 -15.28 5.14 -8.01
CA GLU A 109 -15.67 5.13 -9.43
C GLU A 109 -14.53 4.76 -10.38
N GLY A 110 -13.29 4.79 -9.91
CA GLY A 110 -12.12 4.47 -10.72
C GLY A 110 -10.84 4.44 -9.90
N ALA A 111 -9.79 3.90 -10.49
CA ALA A 111 -8.48 3.84 -9.86
C ALA A 111 -7.35 3.87 -10.88
N TRP A 112 -6.19 4.34 -10.43
CA TRP A 112 -4.97 4.41 -11.23
C TRP A 112 -3.76 4.00 -10.41
N TYR A 113 -2.77 3.43 -11.08
CA TYR A 113 -1.51 3.05 -10.46
C TYR A 113 -0.36 3.17 -11.46
N GLY A 114 0.77 3.69 -11.00
CA GLY A 114 1.94 3.85 -11.86
C GLY A 114 3.06 4.64 -11.22
N LYS A 115 4.14 4.83 -11.97
CA LYS A 115 5.33 5.56 -11.51
C LYS A 115 4.99 7.05 -11.27
N ALA A 116 5.52 7.59 -10.18
CA ALA A 116 5.47 9.02 -9.87
C ALA A 116 6.71 9.78 -10.42
N ASP A 117 7.82 9.05 -10.58
CA ASP A 117 9.09 9.55 -11.10
C ASP A 117 9.58 8.65 -12.27
N PRO A 118 10.59 9.08 -13.05
CA PRO A 118 11.06 8.31 -14.21
C PRO A 118 11.45 6.86 -13.87
N TYR A 119 12.05 6.64 -12.70
CA TYR A 119 12.57 5.34 -12.31
C TYR A 119 11.59 4.52 -11.46
N GLY A 120 10.45 5.09 -11.07
CA GLY A 120 9.48 4.42 -10.21
C GLY A 120 10.01 4.16 -8.80
N GLU A 121 10.93 4.98 -8.31
CA GLU A 121 11.32 4.96 -6.88
C GLU A 121 10.11 5.32 -6.01
N GLN A 122 9.25 6.18 -6.52
CA GLN A 122 7.92 6.44 -6.01
C GLN A 122 6.87 6.00 -7.05
N VAL A 123 5.77 5.45 -6.54
CA VAL A 123 4.57 5.17 -7.34
C VAL A 123 3.38 5.89 -6.72
N LEU A 124 2.39 6.22 -7.54
CA LEU A 124 1.11 6.75 -7.08
C LEU A 124 0.05 5.67 -7.14
N ALA A 125 -0.70 5.53 -6.06
CA ALA A 125 -1.94 4.79 -5.99
C ALA A 125 -3.09 5.78 -5.83
N VAL A 126 -4.02 5.79 -6.78
CA VAL A 126 -5.11 6.77 -6.83
C VAL A 126 -6.47 6.10 -6.87
N LEU A 127 -7.40 6.55 -6.03
CA LEU A 127 -8.80 6.14 -6.02
C LEU A 127 -9.70 7.36 -6.25
N SER A 128 -10.62 7.29 -7.21
CA SER A 128 -11.63 8.34 -7.46
C SER A 128 -12.93 8.03 -6.76
N TYR A 129 -13.52 9.05 -6.15
CA TYR A 129 -14.74 8.95 -5.38
C TYR A 129 -15.75 10.03 -5.78
N ARG A 130 -17.02 9.68 -5.59
CA ARG A 130 -18.15 10.60 -5.70
C ARG A 130 -19.14 10.35 -4.58
N TYR A 131 -19.78 11.41 -4.08
CA TYR A 131 -20.88 11.25 -3.13
C TYR A 131 -22.15 10.81 -3.83
N ASP A 132 -23.09 10.21 -3.10
CA ASP A 132 -24.37 9.69 -3.62
C ASP A 132 -25.19 10.71 -4.44
N ASN A 133 -24.99 12.01 -4.20
CA ASN A 133 -25.67 13.07 -4.95
C ASN A 133 -24.99 13.42 -6.29
N GLY A 134 -23.94 12.69 -6.68
CA GLY A 134 -23.19 12.92 -7.91
C GLY A 134 -22.30 14.16 -7.91
N LYS A 135 -22.16 14.88 -6.78
CA LYS A 135 -21.37 16.11 -6.67
C LYS A 135 -20.02 15.87 -5.99
N GLU A 136 -19.13 16.86 -6.11
CA GLU A 136 -17.79 16.87 -5.49
C GLU A 136 -16.95 15.62 -5.86
N PRO A 137 -16.73 15.34 -7.16
CA PRO A 137 -15.78 14.31 -7.54
C PRO A 137 -14.39 14.69 -7.01
N HIS A 138 -13.73 13.73 -6.39
CA HIS A 138 -12.41 13.91 -5.81
C HIS A 138 -11.62 12.63 -5.93
N ILE A 139 -10.30 12.75 -5.89
CA ILE A 139 -9.39 11.62 -5.86
C ILE A 139 -8.65 11.60 -4.53
N LEU A 140 -8.43 10.41 -4.01
CA LEU A 140 -7.43 10.13 -2.97
C LEU A 140 -6.16 9.68 -3.68
N VAL A 141 -5.06 10.40 -3.47
CA VAL A 141 -3.74 10.07 -4.02
C VAL A 141 -2.84 9.67 -2.86
N VAL A 142 -2.16 8.53 -2.99
CA VAL A 142 -1.17 8.04 -2.03
C VAL A 142 0.15 7.79 -2.75
N GLY A 143 1.19 8.47 -2.30
CA GLY A 143 2.56 8.25 -2.73
C GLY A 143 3.19 7.09 -1.98
N ILE A 144 3.72 6.11 -2.71
CA ILE A 144 4.29 4.88 -2.15
C ILE A 144 5.77 4.80 -2.54
N ASP A 145 6.64 4.74 -1.53
CA ASP A 145 8.09 4.65 -1.68
C ASP A 145 8.55 3.19 -1.82
N GLN A 146 9.06 2.85 -3.00
CA GLN A 146 9.50 1.50 -3.36
C GLN A 146 10.85 1.10 -2.70
N PRO A 147 11.86 1.99 -2.61
CA PRO A 147 13.12 1.70 -1.93
C PRO A 147 12.98 1.25 -0.48
N HIS A 148 12.07 1.84 0.29
CA HIS A 148 11.87 1.55 1.71
C HIS A 148 10.75 0.56 2.00
N GLY A 149 10.37 -0.27 1.02
CA GLY A 149 9.47 -1.39 1.27
C GLY A 149 8.11 -1.31 0.58
N GLY A 150 7.81 -0.23 -0.13
CA GLY A 150 6.44 0.08 -0.56
C GLY A 150 5.67 0.84 0.53
N LEU A 151 6.32 1.75 1.25
CA LEU A 151 5.74 2.53 2.34
C LEU A 151 4.88 3.68 1.80
N ALA A 152 3.73 3.97 2.43
CA ALA A 152 3.02 5.22 2.19
C ALA A 152 3.81 6.41 2.77
N VAL A 153 4.28 7.31 1.90
CA VAL A 153 5.11 8.48 2.28
C VAL A 153 4.37 9.81 2.15
N ASP A 154 3.32 9.86 1.33
CA ASP A 154 2.48 11.04 1.16
C ASP A 154 1.03 10.63 0.86
N ALA A 155 0.07 11.45 1.27
CA ALA A 155 -1.33 11.29 0.92
C ALA A 155 -2.02 12.65 0.84
N LEU A 156 -2.84 12.81 -0.19
CA LEU A 156 -3.58 14.04 -0.47
C LEU A 156 -4.92 13.74 -1.14
N VAL A 157 -5.84 14.71 -1.06
CA VAL A 157 -7.13 14.67 -1.74
C VAL A 157 -7.19 15.81 -2.73
N GLU A 158 -7.45 15.49 -3.98
CA GLU A 158 -7.41 16.44 -5.09
C GLU A 158 -8.62 16.31 -6.01
N GLU A 159 -8.70 17.21 -6.99
CA GLU A 159 -9.61 17.10 -8.12
C GLU A 159 -9.07 16.12 -9.17
N VAL A 160 -9.96 15.52 -9.97
CA VAL A 160 -9.61 14.53 -11.01
C VAL A 160 -8.56 15.07 -12.01
N LYS A 161 -8.58 16.38 -12.30
CA LYS A 161 -7.61 17.06 -13.17
C LYS A 161 -6.15 16.93 -12.70
N PHE A 162 -5.91 16.59 -11.44
CA PHE A 162 -4.56 16.31 -10.94
C PHE A 162 -3.91 15.13 -11.67
N LEU A 163 -4.72 14.22 -12.24
CA LEU A 163 -4.24 13.11 -13.04
C LEU A 163 -3.72 13.53 -14.42
N ASP A 164 -4.07 14.74 -14.86
CA ASP A 164 -3.60 15.28 -16.13
C ASP A 164 -2.06 15.33 -16.09
N ASP A 165 -1.42 14.87 -17.18
CA ASP A 165 0.03 14.80 -17.34
C ASP A 165 0.80 13.77 -16.48
N LEU A 166 0.16 13.05 -15.54
CA LEU A 166 0.84 12.02 -14.74
C LEU A 166 1.06 10.70 -15.49
N GLY A 167 0.31 10.44 -16.57
CA GLY A 167 0.46 9.23 -17.39
C GLY A 167 0.20 7.92 -16.64
N LEU A 168 -0.57 7.95 -15.54
CA LEU A 168 -0.90 6.76 -14.77
C LEU A 168 -1.84 5.83 -15.54
N ALA A 169 -1.59 4.53 -15.46
CA ALA A 169 -2.48 3.53 -16.06
C ALA A 169 -3.72 3.34 -15.17
N ALA A 170 -4.88 3.17 -15.82
CA ALA A 170 -6.08 2.71 -15.12
C ALA A 170 -5.83 1.32 -14.52
N ALA A 171 -6.37 1.07 -13.34
CA ALA A 171 -6.21 -0.16 -12.59
C ALA A 171 -7.49 -0.55 -11.86
N GLU A 172 -7.57 -1.81 -11.41
CA GLU A 172 -8.71 -2.30 -10.64
C GLU A 172 -8.77 -1.63 -9.26
N PRO A 173 -9.91 -0.99 -8.87
CA PRO A 173 -10.01 -0.27 -7.62
C PRO A 173 -9.69 -1.09 -6.38
N GLY A 174 -10.17 -2.35 -6.31
CA GLY A 174 -9.91 -3.23 -5.18
C GLY A 174 -8.43 -3.56 -4.99
N THR A 175 -7.67 -3.66 -6.09
CA THR A 175 -6.21 -3.87 -6.07
C THR A 175 -5.48 -2.60 -5.61
N VAL A 176 -5.85 -1.43 -6.12
CA VAL A 176 -5.23 -0.16 -5.72
C VAL A 176 -5.50 0.15 -4.26
N ALA A 177 -6.73 -0.07 -3.80
CA ALA A 177 -7.11 0.07 -2.39
C ALA A 177 -6.30 -0.87 -1.48
N GLY A 178 -6.10 -2.12 -1.89
CA GLY A 178 -5.27 -3.05 -1.13
C GLY A 178 -3.82 -2.60 -1.01
N ARG A 179 -3.23 -2.11 -2.11
CA ARG A 179 -1.87 -1.53 -2.11
C ARG A 179 -1.75 -0.33 -1.18
N ILE A 180 -2.75 0.55 -1.14
CA ILE A 180 -2.79 1.69 -0.19
C ILE A 180 -2.77 1.18 1.25
N LEU A 181 -3.59 0.18 1.58
CA LEU A 181 -3.65 -0.38 2.93
C LEU A 181 -2.36 -1.10 3.31
N ASP A 182 -1.78 -1.89 2.41
CA ASP A 182 -0.49 -2.55 2.61
C ASP A 182 0.62 -1.54 2.89
N ALA A 183 0.64 -0.42 2.13
CA ALA A 183 1.63 0.63 2.29
C ALA A 183 1.51 1.37 3.63
N PHE A 184 0.29 1.62 4.12
CA PHE A 184 0.08 2.19 5.45
C PHE A 184 0.40 1.22 6.58
N GLU A 185 0.07 -0.06 6.43
CA GLU A 185 0.34 -1.09 7.44
C GLU A 185 1.85 -1.33 7.60
N LEU A 186 2.61 -1.28 6.50
CA LEU A 186 4.06 -1.33 6.56
C LEU A 186 4.62 -0.15 7.36
N GLY A 187 4.03 1.05 7.22
CA GLY A 187 4.47 2.24 7.94
C GLY A 187 4.25 2.18 9.45
N ASP A 188 3.22 1.47 9.91
CA ASP A 188 3.03 1.23 11.33
C ASP A 188 4.12 0.31 11.93
N ARG A 189 4.87 -0.42 11.09
CA ARG A 189 5.92 -1.36 11.53
C ARG A 189 7.33 -0.78 11.43
N ILE A 190 7.53 0.31 10.69
CA ILE A 190 8.85 0.90 10.44
C ILE A 190 8.94 2.26 11.13
N MET A 191 9.88 2.39 12.07
CA MET A 191 10.14 3.65 12.78
C MET A 191 11.14 4.52 12.01
N GLY A 192 10.96 5.84 12.10
CA GLY A 192 11.96 6.82 11.65
C GLY A 192 12.03 7.07 10.15
N VAL A 193 11.00 6.69 9.39
CA VAL A 193 10.92 7.04 7.97
C VAL A 193 10.45 8.48 7.82
N GLU A 194 11.12 9.23 6.95
CA GLU A 194 10.70 10.58 6.57
C GLU A 194 9.45 10.49 5.69
N VAL A 195 8.40 11.19 6.10
CA VAL A 195 7.11 11.23 5.42
C VAL A 195 6.67 12.68 5.27
N ALA A 196 5.84 12.97 4.28
CA ALA A 196 5.28 14.29 4.08
C ALA A 196 4.33 14.67 5.23
N ASP A 197 4.33 15.95 5.64
CA ASP A 197 3.46 16.47 6.70
C ASP A 197 1.96 16.25 6.40
N THR A 198 1.61 16.20 5.12
CA THR A 198 0.27 15.92 4.60
C THR A 198 -0.22 14.51 4.95
N LEU A 199 0.67 13.52 4.99
CA LEU A 199 0.32 12.11 5.18
C LEU A 199 -0.50 11.90 6.45
N ALA A 200 -0.02 12.41 7.59
CA ALA A 200 -0.68 12.24 8.88
C ALA A 200 -2.12 12.81 8.84
N SER A 201 -2.29 13.96 8.20
CA SER A 201 -3.58 14.67 8.13
C SER A 201 -4.64 13.98 7.26
N VAL A 202 -4.22 13.19 6.28
CA VAL A 202 -5.11 12.50 5.33
C VAL A 202 -5.24 11.02 5.65
N ARG A 203 -4.30 10.43 6.39
CA ARG A 203 -4.23 9.00 6.71
C ARG A 203 -5.56 8.40 7.21
N PRO A 204 -6.28 8.96 8.20
CA PRO A 204 -7.54 8.38 8.66
C PRO A 204 -8.56 8.26 7.52
N LEU A 205 -8.74 9.34 6.76
CA LEU A 205 -9.62 9.36 5.60
C LEU A 205 -9.16 8.36 4.53
N ALA A 206 -7.86 8.32 4.22
CA ALA A 206 -7.30 7.43 3.21
C ALA A 206 -7.56 5.95 3.52
N ILE A 207 -7.34 5.55 4.77
CA ILE A 207 -7.58 4.18 5.24
C ILE A 207 -9.06 3.83 5.15
N THR A 208 -9.94 4.66 5.72
CA THR A 208 -11.40 4.39 5.69
C THR A 208 -11.93 4.33 4.25
N ARG A 209 -11.44 5.21 3.37
CA ARG A 209 -11.82 5.22 1.95
C ARG A 209 -11.36 3.96 1.22
N ALA A 210 -10.12 3.52 1.43
CA ALA A 210 -9.60 2.30 0.82
C ALA A 210 -10.30 1.03 1.35
N GLN A 211 -10.59 0.97 2.67
CA GLN A 211 -11.36 -0.14 3.27
C GLN A 211 -12.78 -0.25 2.71
N GLY A 212 -13.40 0.87 2.34
CA GLY A 212 -14.74 0.90 1.76
C GLY A 212 -14.82 0.50 0.28
N VAL A 213 -13.69 0.21 -0.38
CA VAL A 213 -13.69 -0.17 -1.80
C VAL A 213 -14.15 -1.64 -1.96
N PRO A 214 -15.18 -1.91 -2.78
CA PRO A 214 -15.61 -3.28 -3.06
C PRO A 214 -14.51 -4.10 -3.76
N GLY A 215 -14.50 -5.42 -3.53
CA GLY A 215 -13.55 -6.32 -4.18
C GLY A 215 -12.10 -6.10 -3.76
N LEU A 216 -11.87 -5.61 -2.53
CA LEU A 216 -10.54 -5.35 -1.97
C LEU A 216 -9.60 -6.57 -2.10
N VAL A 217 -8.40 -6.36 -2.67
CA VAL A 217 -7.36 -7.39 -2.83
C VAL A 217 -6.05 -6.92 -2.18
N ARG A 218 -5.66 -7.55 -1.06
CA ARG A 218 -4.38 -7.31 -0.37
C ARG A 218 -3.25 -8.12 -1.00
N GLY A 219 -2.02 -7.62 -0.96
CA GLY A 219 -0.83 -8.35 -1.44
C GLY A 219 -0.85 -8.68 -2.93
N ALA A 220 -1.58 -7.90 -3.73
CA ALA A 220 -1.68 -8.12 -5.17
C ALA A 220 -0.32 -7.91 -5.85
N SER A 221 0.15 -8.92 -6.57
CA SER A 221 1.36 -8.82 -7.37
C SER A 221 1.22 -7.79 -8.49
N ASP A 222 2.34 -7.20 -8.90
CA ASP A 222 2.38 -6.34 -10.07
C ASP A 222 2.67 -7.18 -11.33
N ASP A 223 1.89 -6.97 -12.39
CA ASP A 223 1.94 -7.78 -13.61
C ASP A 223 3.08 -7.39 -14.55
N THR A 224 3.88 -6.36 -14.22
CA THR A 224 4.91 -5.80 -15.10
C THR A 224 5.93 -6.86 -15.52
N LEU A 225 6.32 -7.78 -14.63
CA LEU A 225 7.17 -8.92 -14.99
C LEU A 225 6.49 -9.87 -15.99
N ALA A 226 5.20 -10.13 -15.84
CA ALA A 226 4.44 -11.01 -16.74
C ALA A 226 4.22 -10.39 -18.12
N ARG A 227 4.25 -9.06 -18.23
CA ARG A 227 4.14 -8.30 -19.49
C ARG A 227 5.44 -8.25 -20.28
N PHE A 228 6.60 -8.54 -19.67
CA PHE A 228 7.88 -8.58 -20.38
C PHE A 228 7.97 -9.80 -21.30
N ARG A 229 8.16 -9.56 -22.61
CA ARG A 229 8.25 -10.61 -23.66
C ARG A 229 9.57 -10.61 -24.43
N ASP A 230 10.35 -9.54 -24.34
CA ASP A 230 11.50 -9.28 -25.21
C ASP A 230 12.80 -9.86 -24.64
N LEU A 231 12.77 -11.15 -24.29
CA LEU A 231 13.97 -11.82 -23.80
C LEU A 231 14.97 -12.04 -24.96
N PRO A 232 16.26 -11.68 -24.80
CA PRO A 232 17.26 -11.90 -25.84
C PRO A 232 17.43 -13.38 -26.20
N ASP A 233 17.58 -13.68 -27.49
CA ASP A 233 17.86 -15.03 -27.99
C ASP A 233 19.36 -15.36 -27.90
N VAL A 234 19.85 -15.53 -26.68
CA VAL A 234 21.23 -15.95 -26.39
C VAL A 234 21.27 -17.08 -25.35
N PRO A 235 22.26 -17.99 -25.39
CA PRO A 235 22.37 -19.05 -24.40
C PRO A 235 22.39 -18.51 -22.97
N GLY A 236 21.60 -19.10 -22.08
CA GLY A 236 21.52 -18.70 -20.67
C GLY A 236 20.61 -17.50 -20.37
N ALA A 237 20.01 -16.84 -21.37
CA ALA A 237 19.15 -15.67 -21.15
C ALA A 237 17.96 -15.94 -20.22
N ARG A 238 17.35 -17.13 -20.31
CA ARG A 238 16.21 -17.51 -19.46
C ARG A 238 16.59 -17.63 -17.99
N GLU A 239 17.68 -18.34 -17.71
CA GLU A 239 18.23 -18.50 -16.35
C GLU A 239 18.62 -17.13 -15.76
N ALA A 240 19.27 -16.28 -16.56
CA ALA A 240 19.59 -14.91 -16.15
C ALA A 240 18.33 -14.08 -15.83
N PHE A 241 17.28 -14.18 -16.65
CA PHE A 241 16.02 -13.48 -16.42
C PHE A 241 15.29 -13.97 -15.17
N GLU A 242 15.31 -15.27 -14.88
CA GLU A 242 14.73 -15.81 -13.65
C GLU A 242 15.37 -15.18 -12.40
N LYS A 243 16.69 -14.95 -12.41
CA LYS A 243 17.39 -14.24 -11.33
C LYS A 243 17.11 -12.74 -11.28
N LEU A 244 16.93 -12.10 -12.44
CA LEU A 244 16.46 -10.72 -12.47
C LEU A 244 15.04 -10.61 -11.88
N ALA A 245 14.12 -11.49 -12.26
CA ALA A 245 12.75 -11.52 -11.75
C ALA A 245 12.72 -11.76 -10.23
N GLU A 246 13.56 -12.66 -9.73
CA GLU A 246 13.74 -12.91 -8.29
C GLU A 246 14.19 -11.63 -7.55
N PHE A 247 15.17 -10.91 -8.08
CA PHE A 247 15.66 -9.67 -7.47
C PHE A 247 14.65 -8.52 -7.51
N VAL A 248 13.94 -8.39 -8.63
CA VAL A 248 12.96 -7.33 -8.84
C VAL A 248 11.73 -7.53 -7.94
N GLY A 249 11.31 -8.78 -7.77
CA GLY A 249 10.29 -9.21 -6.82
C GLY A 249 8.93 -8.55 -7.05
N ASP A 250 8.32 -8.10 -5.95
CA ASP A 250 7.00 -7.44 -5.89
C ASP A 250 7.02 -5.98 -6.38
N ARG A 251 8.20 -5.43 -6.74
CA ARG A 251 8.36 -4.01 -7.09
C ARG A 251 8.96 -3.82 -8.49
N PRO A 252 8.33 -4.35 -9.54
CA PRO A 252 8.85 -4.28 -10.90
C PRO A 252 8.82 -2.91 -11.54
N LEU A 253 8.07 -1.95 -11.00
CA LEU A 253 8.08 -0.57 -11.48
C LEU A 253 9.34 0.20 -11.04
N TRP A 254 10.00 -0.20 -9.95
CA TRP A 254 11.20 0.49 -9.46
C TRP A 254 12.45 -0.01 -10.19
N TRP A 255 13.00 0.81 -11.08
CA TRP A 255 14.19 0.47 -11.85
C TRP A 255 15.07 1.71 -12.10
N SER A 256 15.92 2.03 -11.13
CA SER A 256 16.85 3.17 -11.15
C SER A 256 18.31 2.73 -11.38
N PRO A 257 19.23 3.64 -11.76
CA PRO A 257 20.65 3.32 -11.91
C PRO A 257 21.22 2.67 -10.65
N ARG A 258 20.90 3.21 -9.47
CA ARG A 258 21.32 2.63 -8.19
C ARG A 258 20.81 1.19 -8.00
N ARG A 259 19.58 0.90 -8.41
CA ARG A 259 19.01 -0.47 -8.30
C ARG A 259 19.68 -1.44 -9.26
N VAL A 260 19.99 -1.01 -10.49
CA VAL A 260 20.80 -1.78 -11.46
C VAL A 260 22.17 -2.10 -10.88
N SER A 261 22.86 -1.08 -10.35
CA SER A 261 24.19 -1.27 -9.80
C SER A 261 24.17 -2.23 -8.61
N ALA A 262 23.20 -2.09 -7.72
CA ALA A 262 23.00 -3.02 -6.60
C ALA A 262 22.75 -4.46 -7.08
N PHE A 263 21.98 -4.66 -8.15
CA PHE A 263 21.75 -5.97 -8.73
C PHE A 263 23.04 -6.60 -9.25
N LEU A 264 23.76 -5.89 -10.13
CA LEU A 264 24.93 -6.40 -10.85
C LEU A 264 26.17 -6.56 -9.95
N THR A 265 26.36 -5.66 -8.98
CA THR A 265 27.62 -5.58 -8.23
C THR A 265 27.54 -6.17 -6.82
N SER A 266 26.33 -6.38 -6.29
CA SER A 266 26.14 -6.81 -4.91
C SER A 266 25.22 -8.04 -4.81
N TRP A 267 23.97 -7.94 -5.26
CA TRP A 267 23.00 -9.03 -5.07
C TRP A 267 23.35 -10.29 -5.87
N LEU A 268 23.64 -10.16 -7.18
CA LEU A 268 23.96 -11.31 -8.02
C LEU A 268 25.22 -12.08 -7.54
N PRO A 269 26.38 -11.43 -7.32
CA PRO A 269 27.57 -12.11 -6.80
C PRO A 269 27.32 -12.84 -5.49
N ARG A 270 26.49 -12.26 -4.62
CA ARG A 270 26.22 -12.76 -3.29
C ARG A 270 25.22 -13.91 -3.26
N GLU A 271 24.10 -13.78 -3.95
CA GLU A 271 22.93 -14.66 -3.77
C GLU A 271 22.73 -15.65 -4.92
N ALA A 272 23.11 -15.32 -6.16
CA ALA A 272 22.80 -16.14 -7.32
C ALA A 272 23.88 -17.19 -7.62
N ILE A 273 23.43 -18.40 -7.98
CA ILE A 273 24.22 -19.42 -8.67
C ILE A 273 23.74 -19.41 -10.13
N LEU A 274 24.67 -19.23 -11.06
CA LEU A 274 24.40 -19.11 -12.49
C LEU A 274 25.41 -19.91 -13.29
N SER A 275 24.98 -20.45 -14.43
CA SER A 275 25.89 -20.99 -15.45
C SER A 275 26.76 -19.89 -16.08
N GLU A 276 27.91 -20.25 -16.66
CA GLU A 276 28.76 -19.30 -17.40
C GLU A 276 28.00 -18.63 -18.54
N ALA A 277 27.12 -19.39 -19.23
CA ALA A 277 26.26 -18.86 -20.28
C ALA A 277 25.28 -17.80 -19.74
N ALA A 278 24.67 -18.04 -18.58
CA ALA A 278 23.77 -17.06 -17.96
C ALA A 278 24.51 -15.82 -17.45
N ILE A 279 25.73 -15.96 -16.92
CA ILE A 279 26.58 -14.81 -16.55
C ILE A 279 26.89 -13.96 -17.79
N ALA A 280 27.24 -14.60 -18.91
CA ALA A 280 27.49 -13.90 -20.18
C ALA A 280 26.23 -13.23 -20.77
N ALA A 281 25.05 -13.84 -20.59
CA ALA A 281 23.77 -13.31 -21.07
C ALA A 281 23.20 -12.17 -20.21
N MET A 282 23.57 -12.09 -18.92
CA MET A 282 23.00 -11.16 -17.95
C MET A 282 22.98 -9.69 -18.42
N PRO A 283 24.06 -9.12 -18.99
CA PRO A 283 24.03 -7.74 -19.46
C PRO A 283 22.96 -7.47 -20.52
N GLU A 284 22.77 -8.39 -21.47
CA GLU A 284 21.74 -8.25 -22.51
C GLU A 284 20.33 -8.35 -21.93
N VAL A 285 20.11 -9.26 -20.98
CA VAL A 285 18.83 -9.39 -20.27
C VAL A 285 18.50 -8.12 -19.50
N VAL A 286 19.48 -7.56 -18.77
CA VAL A 286 19.32 -6.31 -18.00
C VAL A 286 19.08 -5.12 -18.93
N ARG A 287 19.75 -5.02 -20.08
CA ARG A 287 19.46 -3.99 -21.10
C ARG A 287 18.05 -4.13 -21.66
N ALA A 288 17.62 -5.35 -22.00
CA ALA A 288 16.28 -5.61 -22.51
C ALA A 288 15.20 -5.20 -21.50
N TRP A 289 15.34 -5.61 -20.24
CA TRP A 289 14.46 -5.19 -19.16
C TRP A 289 14.49 -3.66 -18.95
N SER A 290 15.67 -3.04 -19.02
CA SER A 290 15.80 -1.58 -18.85
C SER A 290 15.09 -0.80 -19.96
N ARG A 291 15.11 -1.30 -21.21
CA ARG A 291 14.35 -0.73 -22.33
C ARG A 291 12.85 -0.87 -22.10
N PHE A 292 12.40 -2.06 -21.70
CA PHE A 292 11.01 -2.31 -21.34
C PHE A 292 10.52 -1.41 -20.19
N SER A 293 11.39 -1.15 -19.21
CA SER A 293 11.08 -0.35 -18.02
C SER A 293 11.09 1.16 -18.24
N GLY A 294 11.23 1.63 -19.49
CA GLY A 294 11.20 3.04 -19.87
C GLY A 294 12.44 3.51 -20.66
N GLY A 295 13.47 2.68 -20.80
CA GLY A 295 14.61 2.96 -21.66
C GLY A 295 15.45 4.17 -21.27
N HIS A 296 15.49 4.51 -19.97
CA HIS A 296 16.18 5.69 -19.49
C HIS A 296 17.70 5.62 -19.77
N PRO A 297 18.31 6.64 -20.43
CA PRO A 297 19.73 6.61 -20.78
C PRO A 297 20.67 6.45 -19.57
N ALA A 298 20.29 6.99 -18.40
CA ALA A 298 21.09 6.86 -17.18
C ALA A 298 21.15 5.41 -16.67
N VAL A 299 20.03 4.67 -16.77
CA VAL A 299 19.95 3.26 -16.39
C VAL A 299 20.82 2.43 -17.33
N LEU A 300 20.72 2.64 -18.64
CA LEU A 300 21.51 1.92 -19.63
C LEU A 300 23.02 2.17 -19.48
N ARG A 301 23.43 3.43 -19.23
CA ARG A 301 24.84 3.73 -18.92
C ARG A 301 25.35 2.98 -17.70
N GLN A 302 24.55 2.90 -16.64
CA GLN A 302 24.93 2.15 -15.45
C GLN A 302 25.14 0.65 -15.76
N VAL A 303 24.29 0.06 -16.63
CA VAL A 303 24.50 -1.32 -17.08
C VAL A 303 25.85 -1.45 -17.78
N ASP A 304 26.19 -0.53 -18.68
CA ASP A 304 27.45 -0.55 -19.43
C ASP A 304 28.69 -0.35 -18.54
N GLU A 305 28.55 0.41 -17.45
CA GLU A 305 29.61 0.64 -16.46
C GLU A 305 29.86 -0.59 -15.58
N ASP A 306 28.80 -1.25 -15.10
CA ASP A 306 28.90 -2.35 -14.13
C ASP A 306 29.05 -3.73 -14.77
N ALA A 307 28.40 -3.98 -15.92
CA ALA A 307 28.38 -5.29 -16.57
C ALA A 307 29.77 -5.90 -16.84
N PRO A 308 30.80 -5.15 -17.29
CA PRO A 308 32.13 -5.73 -17.55
C PRO A 308 32.78 -6.37 -16.33
N ARG A 309 32.38 -5.98 -15.12
CA ARG A 309 32.92 -6.49 -13.85
C ARG A 309 32.21 -7.75 -13.38
N LEU A 310 31.02 -8.04 -13.90
CA LEU A 310 30.17 -9.13 -13.42
C LEU A 310 30.87 -10.50 -13.41
N PRO A 311 31.58 -10.95 -14.46
CA PRO A 311 32.23 -12.25 -14.43
C PRO A 311 33.26 -12.39 -13.30
N ALA A 312 34.06 -11.34 -13.06
CA ALA A 312 35.04 -11.33 -11.99
C ALA A 312 34.39 -11.36 -10.60
N LEU A 313 33.30 -10.59 -10.42
CA LEU A 313 32.55 -10.58 -9.16
C LEU A 313 31.85 -11.94 -8.90
N MET A 314 31.31 -12.59 -9.92
CA MET A 314 30.66 -13.90 -9.80
C MET A 314 31.64 -15.03 -9.43
N ALA A 315 32.90 -14.89 -9.85
CA ALA A 315 33.99 -15.83 -9.54
C ALA A 315 34.62 -15.59 -8.16
N ASP A 316 34.35 -14.46 -7.51
CA ASP A 316 34.88 -14.14 -6.19
C ASP A 316 34.05 -14.81 -5.08
N ASP A 317 34.56 -15.93 -4.56
CA ASP A 317 33.92 -16.70 -3.49
C ASP A 317 33.80 -15.93 -2.16
N SER A 318 34.60 -14.88 -1.95
CA SER A 318 34.51 -14.06 -0.74
C SER A 318 33.22 -13.24 -0.67
N LEU A 319 32.61 -12.96 -1.83
CA LEU A 319 31.34 -12.24 -1.95
C LEU A 319 30.12 -13.12 -1.72
N ALA A 320 30.28 -14.45 -1.77
CA ALA A 320 29.16 -15.38 -1.67
C ALA A 320 28.47 -15.31 -0.31
N GLY A 321 27.16 -15.05 -0.33
CA GLY A 321 26.29 -15.06 0.83
C GLY A 321 26.18 -16.46 1.45
N LEU A 322 25.68 -16.52 2.69
CA LEU A 322 25.57 -17.78 3.43
C LEU A 322 24.75 -18.84 2.67
N GLY A 323 23.61 -18.44 2.07
CA GLY A 323 22.75 -19.35 1.30
C GLY A 323 23.47 -19.97 0.11
N LYS A 324 24.15 -19.15 -0.71
CA LYS A 324 24.96 -19.58 -1.84
C LYS A 324 26.09 -20.53 -1.42
N ARG A 325 26.78 -20.23 -0.32
CA ARG A 325 27.84 -21.11 0.23
C ARG A 325 27.30 -22.47 0.66
N ILE A 326 26.14 -22.51 1.34
CA ILE A 326 25.50 -23.77 1.76
C ILE A 326 25.07 -24.59 0.53
N ALA A 327 24.46 -23.95 -0.47
CA ALA A 327 24.00 -24.63 -1.68
C ALA A 327 25.17 -25.24 -2.47
N ARG A 328 26.29 -24.53 -2.59
CA ARG A 328 27.50 -25.03 -3.25
C ARG A 328 28.13 -26.22 -2.53
N ASN A 329 28.11 -26.25 -1.20
CA ASN A 329 28.65 -27.36 -0.42
C ASN A 329 27.79 -28.64 -0.45
N ARG A 330 26.59 -28.56 -1.04
CA ARG A 330 25.66 -29.70 -1.20
C ARG A 330 25.65 -30.30 -2.61
N LEU A 331 26.33 -29.67 -3.57
CA LEU A 331 26.55 -30.15 -4.94
C LEU A 331 27.88 -30.88 -5.02
#